data_AF-A0A9D7EXJ0-F1
#
_entry.id   AF-A0A9D7EXJ0-F1
#
_cell.length_a   1.000
_cell.length_b   1.000
_cell.length_c   1.000
_cell.angle_alpha   90.00
_cell.angle_beta   90.00
_cell.angle_gamma   90.00
#
_symmetry.space_group_name_H-M   'P 1'
#
loop_
_entity.id
_entity.type
_entity.pdbx_description
1 polymer ?
#
loop_
_entity_poly.entity_id
_entity_poly.type
_entity_poly.pdbx_seq_one_letter_code
_entity_poly.pdbx_strand_id
1 'polypeptide(L)'
;MIKYFIFLSLFFVSCANKVPKAENSVSKKPNILLIVIDDLGYADFEPFSNHDAKISTPNMKRIGDAGRIFTQAYTTAPVCSPSRAGIITGKNQFRWDKAAGWGPGLPDSVKTIAEYLKEAGYATARIGKNDLGKNFHKNNVREYPLLHGYDEFLGFSAHAHDFWLSSKSIKDRTPDPNGTSAVLGPLMHNMGEKSYD
;
A
#
# COMPACT_ATOMS: atom_id res chain seq x y z
N MET A 1 83.52 6.27 38.85
CA MET A 1 82.13 6.61 38.48
C MET A 1 81.70 5.70 37.34
N ILE A 2 80.91 4.67 37.64
CA ILE A 2 80.42 3.68 36.67
C ILE A 2 79.09 4.19 36.10
N LYS A 3 79.00 4.37 34.78
CA LYS A 3 77.75 4.71 34.08
C LYS A 3 77.18 3.43 33.46
N TYR A 4 76.06 2.95 34.02
CA TYR A 4 75.27 1.86 33.43
C TYR A 4 74.41 2.42 32.28
N PHE A 5 74.54 1.85 31.09
CA PHE A 5 73.62 2.08 29.97
C PHE A 5 72.49 1.05 30.06
N ILE A 6 71.27 1.50 30.38
CA ILE A 6 70.07 0.68 30.36
C ILE A 6 69.53 0.67 28.93
N PHE A 7 69.59 -0.50 28.28
CA PHE A 7 68.97 -0.73 26.97
C PHE A 7 67.48 -1.06 27.20
N LEU A 8 66.59 -0.13 26.89
CA LEU A 8 65.15 -0.33 26.99
C LEU A 8 64.64 -0.95 25.68
N SER A 9 64.44 -2.26 25.66
CA SER A 9 63.82 -2.95 24.52
C SER A 9 62.31 -2.71 24.52
N LEU A 10 61.81 -1.89 23.59
CA LEU A 10 60.38 -1.79 23.32
C LEU A 10 59.89 -3.07 22.63
N PHE A 11 59.18 -3.93 23.36
CA PHE A 11 58.37 -4.98 22.77
C PHE A 11 57.13 -4.36 22.12
N PHE A 12 57.11 -4.28 20.80
CA PHE A 12 55.88 -4.02 20.03
C PHE A 12 54.98 -5.26 20.12
N VAL A 13 54.13 -5.32 21.13
CA VAL A 13 53.01 -6.28 21.17
C VAL A 13 51.98 -5.78 20.15
N SER A 14 51.99 -6.39 18.96
CA SER A 14 50.95 -6.18 17.96
C SER A 14 49.65 -6.79 18.50
N CYS A 15 48.79 -5.93 19.06
CA CYS A 15 47.40 -6.29 19.31
C CYS A 15 46.71 -6.47 17.95
N ALA A 16 46.74 -7.71 17.45
CA ALA A 16 45.84 -8.15 16.38
C ALA A 16 44.41 -8.16 16.96
N ASN A 17 43.79 -6.99 17.03
CA ASN A 17 42.36 -6.87 17.24
C ASN A 17 41.70 -7.65 16.11
N LYS A 18 41.22 -8.86 16.41
CA LYS A 18 40.24 -9.55 15.57
C LYS A 18 39.03 -8.63 15.50
N VAL A 19 38.99 -7.79 14.47
CA VAL A 19 37.77 -7.07 14.10
C VAL A 19 36.71 -8.15 13.95
N PRO A 20 35.65 -8.14 14.77
CA PRO A 20 34.57 -9.10 14.61
C PRO A 20 34.12 -8.97 13.16
N LYS A 21 34.25 -10.06 12.40
CA LYS A 21 33.68 -10.14 11.06
C LYS A 21 32.21 -9.87 11.26
N ALA A 22 31.74 -8.69 10.87
CA ALA A 22 30.33 -8.36 10.91
C ALA A 22 29.63 -9.52 10.21
N GLU A 23 28.88 -10.32 10.97
CA GLU A 23 27.98 -11.25 10.35
C GLU A 23 27.12 -10.38 9.44
N ASN A 24 27.17 -10.67 8.14
CA ASN A 24 26.17 -10.18 7.21
C ASN A 24 24.86 -10.80 7.68
N SER A 25 24.25 -10.22 8.72
CA SER A 25 22.83 -10.33 8.93
C SER A 25 22.27 -9.72 7.66
N VAL A 26 21.91 -10.59 6.71
CA VAL A 26 21.08 -10.19 5.58
C VAL A 26 19.90 -9.55 6.26
N SER A 27 19.87 -8.21 6.27
CA SER A 27 18.80 -7.44 6.89
C SER A 27 17.53 -7.93 6.20
N LYS A 28 16.77 -8.77 6.89
CA LYS A 28 15.55 -9.34 6.31
C LYS A 28 14.66 -8.16 5.99
N LYS A 29 14.34 -8.01 4.70
CA LYS A 29 13.41 -6.99 4.23
C LYS A 29 12.10 -7.12 5.03
N PRO A 30 11.56 -6.02 5.59
CA PRO A 30 10.36 -6.10 6.42
C PRO A 30 9.13 -6.38 5.55
N ASN A 31 8.17 -7.14 6.05
CA ASN A 31 6.87 -7.24 5.40
C ASN A 31 6.11 -5.90 5.54
N ILE A 32 5.50 -5.44 4.44
CA ILE A 32 4.77 -4.17 4.40
C ILE A 32 3.28 -4.49 4.24
N LEU A 33 2.46 -3.99 5.17
CA LEU A 33 1.00 -4.07 5.11
C LEU A 33 0.43 -2.66 5.10
N LEU A 34 -0.21 -2.28 4.00
CA LEU A 34 -0.92 -1.01 3.85
C LEU A 34 -2.43 -1.25 3.92
N ILE A 35 -3.07 -0.73 4.97
CA ILE A 35 -4.52 -0.82 5.16
C ILE A 35 -5.13 0.56 4.86
N VAL A 36 -6.07 0.61 3.93
CA VAL A 36 -6.83 1.81 3.57
C VAL A 36 -8.30 1.53 3.85
N ILE A 37 -8.91 2.34 4.71
CA ILE A 37 -10.33 2.24 5.08
C ILE A 37 -11.09 3.27 4.25
N ASP A 38 -12.20 2.84 3.66
CA ASP A 38 -13.04 3.67 2.80
C ASP A 38 -14.00 4.51 3.66
N ASP A 39 -14.05 5.81 3.40
CA ASP A 39 -14.94 6.79 4.06
C ASP A 39 -14.91 6.82 5.61
N LEU A 40 -13.79 6.44 6.22
CA LEU A 40 -13.60 6.57 7.68
C LEU A 40 -13.44 8.04 8.08
N GLY A 41 -14.35 8.54 8.93
CA GLY A 41 -14.26 9.89 9.48
C GLY A 41 -13.15 10.03 10.51
N TYR A 42 -12.67 11.26 10.71
CA TYR A 42 -11.63 11.53 11.71
C TYR A 42 -12.11 11.20 13.14
N ALA A 43 -13.39 11.42 13.45
CA ALA A 43 -13.94 11.08 14.77
C ALA A 43 -14.33 9.58 14.90
N ASP A 44 -14.16 8.77 13.85
CA ASP A 44 -14.49 7.34 13.87
C ASP A 44 -13.27 6.47 14.19
N PHE A 45 -12.15 7.09 14.54
CA PHE A 45 -10.90 6.42 14.89
C PHE A 45 -10.62 6.53 16.38
N GLU A 46 -10.96 5.47 17.13
CA GLU A 46 -10.82 5.39 18.60
C GLU A 46 -9.46 5.85 19.17
N PRO A 47 -8.31 5.66 18.48
CA PRO A 47 -7.02 6.19 18.96
C PRO A 47 -6.88 7.71 18.99
N PHE A 48 -7.77 8.46 18.33
CA PHE A 48 -7.79 9.91 18.44
C PHE A 48 -8.55 10.37 19.68
N SER A 49 -8.07 11.43 20.32
CA SER A 49 -8.65 11.94 21.58
C SER A 49 -10.10 12.39 21.44
N ASN A 50 -10.51 12.81 20.25
CA ASN A 50 -11.84 13.39 19.98
C ASN A 50 -12.74 12.44 19.19
N HIS A 51 -12.56 11.12 19.32
CA HIS A 51 -13.44 10.14 18.69
C HIS A 51 -14.84 10.12 19.32
N ASP A 52 -15.85 9.65 18.59
CA ASP A 52 -17.18 9.40 19.15
C ASP A 52 -17.11 8.23 20.14
N ALA A 53 -17.51 8.46 21.40
CA ALA A 53 -17.49 7.47 22.47
C ALA A 53 -18.34 6.21 22.20
N LYS A 54 -19.22 6.23 21.19
CA LYS A 54 -20.00 5.06 20.74
C LYS A 54 -19.22 4.15 19.80
N ILE A 55 -18.11 4.61 19.23
CA ILE A 55 -17.26 3.83 18.33
C ILE A 55 -16.32 2.94 19.16
N SER A 56 -16.26 1.66 18.79
CA SER A 56 -15.33 0.70 19.37
C SER A 56 -14.57 -0.03 18.26
N THR A 57 -13.25 0.13 18.25
CA THR A 57 -12.32 -0.43 17.26
C THR A 57 -11.09 -1.03 17.97
N PRO A 58 -11.27 -2.03 18.85
CA PRO A 58 -10.22 -2.47 19.78
C PRO A 58 -8.93 -2.93 19.09
N ASN A 59 -9.04 -3.50 17.88
CA ASN A 59 -7.87 -3.88 17.09
C ASN A 59 -7.10 -2.69 16.52
N MET A 60 -7.80 -1.64 16.09
CA MET A 60 -7.19 -0.40 15.60
C MET A 60 -6.56 0.37 16.76
N LYS A 61 -7.23 0.37 17.93
CA LYS A 61 -6.67 0.85 19.19
C LYS A 61 -5.36 0.16 19.54
N ARG A 62 -5.33 -1.17 19.52
CA ARG A 62 -4.11 -1.93 19.77
C ARG A 62 -2.96 -1.56 18.83
N ILE A 63 -3.24 -1.33 17.54
CA ILE A 63 -2.22 -0.90 16.56
C ILE A 63 -1.75 0.53 16.86
N GLY A 64 -2.66 1.45 17.17
CA GLY A 64 -2.33 2.83 17.53
C GLY A 64 -1.47 2.93 18.78
N ASP A 65 -1.85 2.21 19.84
CA ASP A 65 -1.14 2.18 21.13
C ASP A 65 0.27 1.58 21.02
N ALA A 66 0.45 0.57 20.16
CA ALA A 66 1.74 -0.10 19.93
C ALA A 66 2.62 0.62 18.89
N GLY A 67 2.10 1.66 18.24
CA GLY A 67 2.70 2.27 17.06
C GLY A 67 2.80 3.79 17.15
N ARG A 68 2.74 4.43 15.98
CA ARG A 68 2.72 5.88 15.88
C ARG A 68 1.42 6.34 15.25
N ILE A 69 0.75 7.25 15.95
CA ILE A 69 -0.44 7.94 15.47
C ILE A 69 -0.02 9.28 14.86
N PHE A 70 -0.55 9.58 13.68
CA PHE A 70 -0.39 10.87 13.02
C PHE A 70 -1.71 11.64 13.10
N THR A 71 -1.73 12.74 13.84
CA THR A 71 -2.92 13.59 13.98
C THR A 71 -3.12 14.52 12.78
N GLN A 72 -2.14 14.61 11.89
CA GLN A 72 -2.10 15.51 10.73
C GLN A 72 -1.62 14.72 9.50
N ALA A 73 -2.41 13.72 9.07
CA ALA A 73 -2.17 12.93 7.87
C ALA A 73 -3.24 13.27 6.83
N TYR A 74 -2.82 13.70 5.64
CA TYR A 74 -3.71 14.23 4.61
C TYR A 74 -3.63 13.43 3.33
N THR A 75 -4.78 13.20 2.69
CA THR A 75 -4.87 12.65 1.34
C THR A 75 -4.66 13.74 0.29
N THR A 76 -4.31 13.36 -0.94
CA THR A 76 -4.17 14.31 -2.06
C THR A 76 -5.49 14.72 -2.69
N ALA A 77 -6.60 14.08 -2.29
CA ALA A 77 -7.95 14.37 -2.74
C ALA A 77 -8.99 13.98 -1.66
N PRO A 78 -10.13 14.67 -1.59
CA PRO A 78 -11.23 14.36 -0.68
C PRO A 78 -12.21 13.30 -1.25
N VAL A 79 -11.82 12.56 -2.30
CA VAL A 79 -12.65 11.53 -2.96
C VAL A 79 -11.83 10.26 -3.19
N CYS A 80 -12.51 9.11 -3.35
CA CYS A 80 -11.91 7.78 -3.29
C CYS A 80 -10.74 7.57 -4.29
N SER A 81 -11.01 7.48 -5.58
CA SER A 81 -9.98 7.06 -6.55
C SER A 81 -8.78 8.04 -6.70
N PRO A 82 -8.81 9.40 -6.49
CA PRO A 82 -7.62 10.21 -6.71
C PRO A 82 -6.80 10.28 -5.43
N SER A 83 -7.44 10.08 -4.26
CA SER A 83 -6.77 9.77 -3.01
C SER A 83 -6.01 8.44 -3.15
N ARG A 84 -6.65 7.39 -3.68
CA ARG A 84 -5.99 6.10 -3.98
C ARG A 84 -4.87 6.26 -4.99
N ALA A 85 -5.04 7.05 -6.04
CA ALA A 85 -3.98 7.37 -7.00
C ALA A 85 -2.80 8.07 -6.31
N GLY A 86 -3.06 9.02 -5.42
CA GLY A 86 -2.04 9.67 -4.59
C GLY A 86 -1.27 8.68 -3.71
N ILE A 87 -1.99 7.80 -3.01
CA ILE A 87 -1.42 6.78 -2.12
C ILE A 87 -0.51 5.83 -2.89
N ILE A 88 -0.97 5.28 -4.02
CA ILE A 88 -0.20 4.25 -4.74
C ILE A 88 0.92 4.82 -5.60
N THR A 89 0.85 6.08 -6.03
CA THR A 89 1.88 6.68 -6.91
C THR A 89 2.85 7.62 -6.18
N GLY A 90 2.49 8.08 -4.98
CA GLY A 90 3.20 9.16 -4.28
C GLY A 90 3.13 10.50 -5.02
N LYS A 91 2.20 10.67 -5.97
CA LYS A 91 2.06 11.87 -6.80
C LYS A 91 0.66 12.44 -6.68
N ASN A 92 0.57 13.77 -6.69
CA ASN A 92 -0.71 14.43 -6.84
C ASN A 92 -1.27 14.18 -8.26
N GLN A 93 -2.49 13.64 -8.33
CA GLN A 93 -3.21 13.29 -9.54
C GLN A 93 -3.43 14.47 -10.51
N PHE A 94 -3.45 15.72 -10.02
CA PHE A 94 -3.62 16.92 -10.86
C PHE A 94 -2.53 17.06 -11.93
N ARG A 95 -1.42 16.32 -11.80
CA ARG A 95 -0.35 16.22 -12.79
C ARG A 95 -0.82 15.59 -14.12
N TRP A 96 -1.86 14.76 -14.12
CA TRP A 96 -2.40 14.11 -15.33
C TRP A 96 -3.92 14.13 -15.43
N ASP A 97 -4.64 14.34 -14.32
CA ASP A 97 -6.10 14.50 -14.28
C ASP A 97 -6.44 15.81 -13.56
N LYS A 98 -6.49 16.92 -14.33
CA LYS A 98 -6.73 18.27 -13.79
C LYS A 98 -8.10 18.43 -13.13
N ALA A 99 -9.11 17.68 -13.57
CA ALA A 99 -10.44 17.77 -13.00
C ALA A 99 -10.57 16.90 -11.74
N ALA A 100 -9.59 16.03 -11.46
CA ALA A 100 -9.74 14.88 -10.57
C ALA A 100 -11.04 14.10 -10.90
N GLY A 101 -11.39 14.06 -12.18
CA GLY A 101 -12.64 13.54 -12.74
C GLY A 101 -12.47 12.16 -13.36
N TRP A 102 -11.45 11.44 -12.90
CA TRP A 102 -11.13 10.06 -13.25
C TRP A 102 -10.44 9.86 -14.60
N GLY A 103 -10.27 10.89 -15.43
CA GLY A 103 -9.71 10.74 -16.78
C GLY A 103 -8.37 11.45 -16.91
N PRO A 104 -7.36 10.89 -17.58
CA PRO A 104 -7.37 9.80 -18.58
C PRO A 104 -7.05 8.38 -18.05
N GLY A 105 -7.03 8.16 -16.73
CA GLY A 105 -6.50 6.93 -16.13
C GLY A 105 -5.09 7.13 -15.55
N LEU A 106 -4.41 6.06 -15.16
CA LEU A 106 -3.03 6.11 -14.67
C LEU A 106 -2.05 6.13 -15.86
N PRO A 107 -1.18 7.14 -16.01
CA PRO A 107 -0.20 7.17 -17.09
C PRO A 107 0.82 6.03 -17.00
N ASP A 108 1.25 5.50 -18.15
CA ASP A 108 2.25 4.42 -18.25
C ASP A 108 3.60 4.80 -17.61
N SER A 109 3.97 6.07 -17.66
CA SER A 109 5.21 6.58 -17.08
C SER A 109 5.18 6.75 -15.55
N VAL A 110 4.01 6.60 -14.92
CA VAL A 110 3.85 6.74 -13.48
C VAL A 110 3.84 5.35 -12.85
N LYS A 111 4.93 5.03 -12.13
CA LYS A 111 5.03 3.80 -11.35
C LYS A 111 4.21 3.84 -10.06
N THR A 112 3.68 2.69 -9.68
CA THR A 112 3.03 2.47 -8.38
C THR A 112 4.04 1.96 -7.35
N ILE A 113 3.68 2.08 -6.06
CA ILE A 113 4.42 1.48 -4.95
C ILE A 113 4.55 -0.04 -5.12
N ALA A 114 3.56 -0.70 -5.74
CA ALA A 114 3.61 -2.12 -6.01
C ALA A 114 4.67 -2.47 -7.07
N GLU A 115 4.77 -1.68 -8.16
CA GLU A 115 5.84 -1.85 -9.16
C GLU A 115 7.22 -1.67 -8.52
N TYR A 116 7.41 -0.65 -7.67
CA TYR A 116 8.67 -0.45 -6.94
C TYR A 116 9.00 -1.60 -5.97
N LEU A 117 8.00 -2.10 -5.22
CA LEU A 117 8.19 -3.21 -4.29
C LEU A 117 8.50 -4.51 -5.03
N LYS A 118 7.83 -4.78 -6.15
CA LYS A 118 8.09 -5.94 -7.00
C LYS A 118 9.50 -5.90 -7.58
N GLU A 119 9.96 -4.75 -8.08
CA GLU A 119 11.36 -4.54 -8.51
C GLU A 119 12.36 -4.77 -7.37
N ALA A 120 11.98 -4.44 -6.13
CA ALA A 120 12.78 -4.72 -4.94
C ALA A 120 12.67 -6.19 -4.47
N GLY A 121 11.98 -7.08 -5.18
CA GLY A 121 11.88 -8.51 -4.89
C GLY A 121 10.84 -8.87 -3.82
N TYR A 122 9.84 -8.03 -3.60
CA TYR A 122 8.69 -8.38 -2.77
C TYR A 122 7.64 -9.14 -3.59
N ALA A 123 6.98 -10.10 -2.95
CA ALA A 123 5.67 -10.57 -3.40
C ALA A 123 4.62 -9.50 -3.08
N THR A 124 3.68 -9.29 -3.99
CA THR A 124 2.72 -8.17 -3.92
C THR A 124 1.29 -8.64 -4.10
N ALA A 125 0.40 -8.22 -3.21
CA ALA A 125 -1.03 -8.56 -3.29
C ALA A 125 -1.89 -7.32 -3.03
N ARG A 126 -3.04 -7.23 -3.71
CA ARG A 126 -4.07 -6.24 -3.47
C ARG A 126 -5.37 -6.92 -3.08
N ILE A 127 -5.94 -6.53 -1.94
CA ILE A 127 -7.18 -7.10 -1.44
C ILE A 127 -8.23 -6.00 -1.25
N GLY A 128 -9.45 -6.24 -1.73
CA GLY A 128 -10.58 -5.32 -1.62
C GLY A 128 -10.68 -4.31 -2.76
N LYS A 129 -11.07 -3.08 -2.44
CA LYS A 129 -11.39 -2.04 -3.42
C LYS A 129 -10.15 -1.57 -4.19
N ASN A 130 -10.15 -1.75 -5.51
CA ASN A 130 -9.15 -1.15 -6.39
C ASN A 130 -9.48 0.31 -6.67
N ASP A 131 -10.62 0.59 -7.28
CA ASP A 131 -11.15 1.94 -7.54
C ASP A 131 -10.07 2.90 -8.03
N LEU A 132 -9.70 2.75 -9.31
CA LEU A 132 -8.63 3.49 -9.96
C LEU A 132 -8.94 3.65 -11.46
N GLY A 133 -8.86 4.88 -11.99
CA GLY A 133 -9.07 5.19 -13.41
C GLY A 133 -10.55 5.31 -13.81
N LYS A 134 -10.87 5.02 -15.08
CA LYS A 134 -12.26 4.98 -15.60
C LYS A 134 -12.75 3.60 -15.99
N ASN A 135 -11.84 2.65 -16.15
CA ASN A 135 -12.11 1.36 -16.78
C ASN A 135 -12.43 0.29 -15.72
N PHE A 136 -13.38 0.59 -14.84
CA PHE A 136 -13.59 -0.17 -13.61
C PHE A 136 -14.05 -1.62 -13.80
N HIS A 137 -14.62 -1.97 -14.96
CA HIS A 137 -15.01 -3.35 -15.28
C HIS A 137 -14.14 -3.98 -16.36
N LYS A 138 -12.97 -3.40 -16.63
CA LYS A 138 -11.98 -3.97 -17.56
C LYS A 138 -10.76 -4.46 -16.78
N ASN A 139 -10.29 -5.65 -17.14
CA ASN A 139 -9.10 -6.28 -16.57
C ASN A 139 -7.86 -6.21 -17.48
N ASN A 140 -8.01 -5.65 -18.68
CA ASN A 140 -6.98 -5.52 -19.70
C ASN A 140 -6.47 -4.06 -19.84
N VAL A 141 -6.53 -3.30 -18.75
CA VAL A 141 -6.19 -1.88 -18.69
C VAL A 141 -5.15 -1.65 -17.59
N ARG A 142 -4.31 -0.62 -17.72
CA ARG A 142 -3.23 -0.34 -16.76
C ARG A 142 -3.74 -0.16 -15.33
N GLU A 143 -4.96 0.32 -15.14
CA GLU A 143 -5.53 0.52 -13.81
C GLU A 143 -5.99 -0.79 -13.15
N TYR A 144 -5.90 -1.92 -13.85
CA TYR A 144 -6.14 -3.22 -13.27
C TYR A 144 -4.95 -3.69 -12.41
N PRO A 145 -5.16 -4.22 -11.19
CA PRO A 145 -4.06 -4.51 -10.26
C PRO A 145 -2.91 -5.34 -10.81
N LEU A 146 -3.24 -6.43 -11.51
CA LEU A 146 -2.23 -7.33 -12.09
C LEU A 146 -1.40 -6.70 -13.22
N LEU A 147 -1.88 -5.60 -13.80
CA LEU A 147 -1.20 -4.85 -14.85
C LEU A 147 -0.45 -3.62 -14.31
N HIS A 148 -0.39 -3.43 -12.98
CA HIS A 148 0.35 -2.34 -12.35
C HIS A 148 1.14 -2.74 -11.09
N GLY A 149 1.72 -3.93 -11.11
CA GLY A 149 2.75 -4.34 -10.14
C GLY A 149 2.29 -5.27 -9.03
N TYR A 150 1.02 -5.70 -9.02
CA TYR A 150 0.54 -6.74 -8.08
C TYR A 150 0.66 -8.13 -8.70
N ASP A 151 1.06 -9.12 -7.90
CA ASP A 151 1.08 -10.55 -8.28
C ASP A 151 -0.28 -11.21 -8.05
N GLU A 152 -1.00 -10.77 -7.01
CA GLU A 152 -2.33 -11.28 -6.66
C GLU A 152 -3.35 -10.16 -6.48
N PHE A 153 -4.60 -10.45 -6.87
CA PHE A 153 -5.73 -9.57 -6.63
C PHE A 153 -6.96 -10.36 -6.21
N LEU A 154 -7.56 -9.98 -5.08
CA LEU A 154 -8.87 -10.45 -4.65
C LEU A 154 -9.71 -9.26 -4.21
N GLY A 155 -10.71 -8.89 -5.01
CA GLY A 155 -11.46 -7.66 -4.73
C GLY A 155 -12.31 -7.21 -5.90
N PHE A 156 -12.55 -5.90 -6.01
CA PHE A 156 -13.40 -5.31 -7.05
C PHE A 156 -12.81 -4.00 -7.53
N SER A 157 -12.97 -3.69 -8.82
CA SER A 157 -12.40 -2.48 -9.43
C SER A 157 -13.34 -1.29 -9.41
N ALA A 158 -14.65 -1.50 -9.35
CA ALA A 158 -15.65 -0.43 -9.20
C ALA A 158 -15.52 0.36 -7.89
N HIS A 159 -16.27 1.47 -7.80
CA HIS A 159 -16.37 2.28 -6.57
C HIS A 159 -16.96 1.49 -5.41
N ALA A 160 -17.83 0.51 -5.66
CA ALA A 160 -18.41 -0.30 -4.60
C ALA A 160 -18.65 -1.76 -5.04
N HIS A 161 -18.91 -2.58 -4.04
CA HIS A 161 -19.31 -3.98 -4.18
C HIS A 161 -20.38 -4.28 -3.14
N ASP A 162 -21.38 -5.05 -3.53
CA ASP A 162 -22.44 -5.48 -2.63
C ASP A 162 -22.16 -6.92 -2.19
N PHE A 163 -21.82 -7.09 -0.91
CA PHE A 163 -21.48 -8.39 -0.33
C PHE A 163 -22.69 -9.32 -0.17
N TRP A 164 -23.92 -8.83 -0.38
CA TRP A 164 -25.15 -9.63 -0.33
C TRP A 164 -25.63 -10.11 -1.70
N LEU A 165 -24.99 -9.66 -2.78
CA LEU A 165 -25.34 -10.02 -4.14
C LEU A 165 -24.24 -10.90 -4.76
N SER A 166 -24.66 -11.91 -5.51
CA SER A 166 -23.73 -12.65 -6.36
C SER A 166 -23.17 -11.74 -7.46
N SER A 167 -21.98 -12.06 -7.97
CA SER A 167 -21.35 -11.33 -9.08
C SER A 167 -22.28 -11.24 -10.30
N LYS A 168 -23.05 -12.32 -10.57
CA LYS A 168 -24.11 -12.32 -11.59
C LYS A 168 -25.20 -11.30 -11.29
N SER A 169 -25.73 -11.29 -10.06
CA SER A 169 -26.80 -10.36 -9.65
C SER A 169 -26.36 -8.89 -9.75
N ILE A 170 -25.10 -8.60 -9.43
CA ILE A 170 -24.52 -7.26 -9.59
C ILE A 170 -24.52 -6.87 -11.07
N LYS A 171 -23.97 -7.73 -11.94
CA LYS A 171 -23.87 -7.47 -13.39
C LYS A 171 -25.23 -7.23 -14.04
N ASP A 172 -26.24 -7.98 -13.63
CA ASP A 172 -27.60 -7.84 -14.17
C ASP A 172 -28.27 -6.53 -13.70
N ARG A 173 -27.96 -6.05 -12.49
CA ARG A 173 -28.52 -4.80 -11.92
C ARG A 173 -27.80 -3.53 -12.36
N THR A 174 -26.49 -3.61 -12.61
CA THR A 174 -25.67 -2.47 -13.04
C THR A 174 -24.99 -2.78 -14.37
N PRO A 175 -25.78 -2.89 -15.47
CA PRO A 175 -25.22 -3.18 -16.77
C PRO A 175 -24.27 -2.06 -17.20
N ASP A 176 -23.10 -2.45 -17.65
CA ASP A 176 -22.06 -1.52 -18.10
C ASP A 176 -21.43 -2.03 -19.39
N PRO A 177 -22.08 -1.77 -20.54
CA PRO A 177 -21.61 -2.28 -21.83
C PRO A 177 -20.25 -1.70 -22.23
N ASN A 178 -19.85 -0.57 -21.66
CA ASN A 178 -18.60 0.13 -22.01
C ASN A 178 -17.45 -0.18 -21.04
N GLY A 179 -17.74 -0.86 -19.93
CA GLY A 179 -16.79 -1.17 -18.87
C GLY A 179 -16.27 0.06 -18.10
N THR A 180 -17.03 1.17 -18.14
CA THR A 180 -16.67 2.46 -17.55
C THR A 180 -17.55 2.89 -16.39
N SER A 181 -18.62 2.15 -16.10
CA SER A 181 -19.46 2.36 -14.94
C SER A 181 -18.66 2.05 -13.69
N ALA A 182 -18.80 2.93 -12.73
CA ALA A 182 -18.06 2.85 -11.49
C ALA A 182 -18.94 2.38 -10.32
N VAL A 183 -20.22 2.06 -10.54
CA VAL A 183 -21.21 1.94 -9.46
C VAL A 183 -20.98 0.69 -8.60
N LEU A 184 -21.29 -0.50 -9.13
CA LEU A 184 -21.09 -1.78 -8.46
C LEU A 184 -20.36 -2.72 -9.39
N GLY A 185 -19.33 -3.37 -8.87
CA GLY A 185 -18.51 -4.34 -9.62
C GLY A 185 -18.60 -5.74 -9.02
N PRO A 186 -18.42 -6.79 -9.84
CA PRO A 186 -18.34 -8.15 -9.34
C PRO A 186 -17.09 -8.34 -8.47
N LEU A 187 -17.12 -9.37 -7.62
CA LEU A 187 -15.90 -9.81 -6.96
C LEU A 187 -15.00 -10.49 -8.01
N MET A 188 -13.72 -10.20 -7.96
CA MET A 188 -12.70 -10.69 -8.88
C MET A 188 -11.60 -11.42 -8.11
N HIS A 189 -11.04 -12.44 -8.75
CA HIS A 189 -9.84 -13.12 -8.32
C HIS A 189 -8.88 -13.21 -9.51
N ASN A 190 -7.75 -12.52 -9.40
CA ASN A 190 -6.78 -12.35 -10.45
C ASN A 190 -7.42 -11.83 -11.74
N MET A 191 -7.36 -12.56 -12.86
CA MET A 191 -7.94 -12.10 -14.13
C MET A 191 -9.43 -12.47 -14.30
N GLY A 192 -10.02 -13.21 -13.36
CA GLY A 192 -11.38 -13.72 -13.48
C GLY A 192 -12.36 -13.09 -12.48
N GLU A 193 -13.65 -13.19 -12.79
CA GLU A 193 -14.71 -12.98 -11.80
C GLU A 193 -14.74 -14.18 -10.84
N LYS A 194 -14.92 -13.90 -9.55
CA LYS A 194 -15.19 -14.91 -8.53
C LYS A 194 -16.69 -14.88 -8.25
N SER A 195 -17.37 -16.01 -8.44
CA SER A 195 -18.74 -16.20 -7.97
C SER A 195 -18.74 -17.07 -6.73
N TYR A 196 -19.61 -16.74 -5.79
CA TYR A 196 -20.06 -17.65 -4.75
C TYR A 196 -21.55 -17.85 -5.05
N ASP A 197 -21.85 -18.94 -5.75
CA ASP A 197 -23.22 -19.40 -5.96
C ASP A 197 -23.60 -20.36 -4.83
#